data_AF-A0A3N0APH8-F1
#
_entry.id   AF-A0A3N0APH8-F1
#
_cell.length_a   1.000
_cell.length_b   1.000
_cell.length_c   1.000
_cell.angle_alpha   90.00
_cell.angle_beta   90.00
_cell.angle_gamma   90.00
#
_symmetry.space_group_name_H-M   'P 1'
#
loop_
_entity.id
_entity.type
_entity.pdbx_description
1 polymer ?
#
loop_
_entity_poly.entity_id
_entity_poly.type
_entity_poly.pdbx_seq_one_letter_code
_entity_poly.pdbx_strand_id
1 'polypeptide(L)'
;MSETLEQLIALGNEGAPQEWLDHFTGQGIGDGYEGITAEEVEKIIASGELMAEAEQIIQATYETKFLQCNPTNYTRGRGGNSVQWLVIHYTAGAKTSDGAAEANCIYFGREANLGASAHYFVCDGYTIWQSVSEGDTAWHAGNWAINQRSIGIEVCTAGAFTDAEIERLTWLVQNLMAKYGIAADHVIRHYDANGKHCPAHYVDAARWKELHTRITTGKASAPQPAPSKPTPAPSKPAVSNSTERTGTGFGGRYRCTVNGLRVRTAPSLSGTVVASYNKGQTVVLDDWYKIADGWVWGRYTGAQSGQKRYVAVGKPTGGPAADDYLLKV
;
A
#
# COMPACT_ATOMS: atom_id res chain seq x y z
N MET A 1 -29.05 0.59 15.15
CA MET A 1 -28.20 1.28 16.13
C MET A 1 -27.13 0.30 16.56
N SER A 2 -25.93 0.43 16.01
CA SER A 2 -24.78 -0.46 16.29
C SER A 2 -23.88 0.17 17.33
N GLU A 3 -23.25 -0.69 18.14
CA GLU A 3 -22.40 -0.43 19.33
C GLU A 3 -21.31 0.65 19.17
N THR A 4 -21.06 1.14 17.96
CA THR A 4 -20.09 2.20 17.66
C THR A 4 -20.57 3.61 18.04
N LEU A 5 -21.88 3.88 18.02
CA LEU A 5 -22.42 5.21 18.36
C LEU A 5 -22.37 5.49 19.87
N GLU A 6 -22.64 4.47 20.71
CA GLU A 6 -22.51 4.59 22.17
C GLU A 6 -21.03 4.72 22.60
N GLN A 7 -20.11 4.06 21.90
CA GLN A 7 -18.66 4.18 22.15
C GLN A 7 -18.10 5.55 21.77
N LEU A 8 -18.61 6.16 20.69
CA LEU A 8 -18.23 7.51 20.28
C LEU A 8 -18.80 8.59 21.21
N ILE A 9 -20.01 8.39 21.76
CA ILE A 9 -20.59 9.28 22.78
C ILE A 9 -19.83 9.14 24.12
N ALA A 10 -19.36 7.94 24.46
CA ALA A 10 -18.57 7.70 25.69
C ALA A 10 -17.17 8.37 25.65
N LEU A 11 -16.53 8.42 24.48
CA LEU A 11 -15.24 9.10 24.28
C LEU A 11 -15.31 10.63 24.41
N GLY A 12 -16.51 11.23 24.28
CA GLY A 12 -16.71 12.67 24.39
C GLY A 12 -16.56 13.23 25.81
N ASN A 13 -16.56 12.40 26.86
CA ASN A 13 -16.55 12.88 28.25
C ASN A 13 -15.32 12.48 29.08
N GLU A 14 -14.53 11.48 28.68
CA GLU A 14 -13.33 11.09 29.44
C GLU A 14 -12.13 10.87 28.49
N GLY A 15 -11.27 11.89 28.38
CA GLY A 15 -9.94 11.74 27.81
C GLY A 15 -9.65 12.51 26.51
N ALA A 16 -10.59 13.32 26.01
CA ALA A 16 -10.28 14.26 24.93
C ALA A 16 -9.31 15.34 25.43
N PRO A 17 -8.19 15.61 24.73
CA PRO A 17 -7.28 16.71 25.08
C PRO A 17 -8.04 18.03 25.17
N GLN A 18 -7.79 18.82 26.21
CA GLN A 18 -8.50 20.09 26.48
C GLN A 18 -8.50 21.04 25.27
N GLU A 19 -7.37 21.04 24.55
CA GLU A 19 -7.15 21.79 23.32
C GLU A 19 -8.06 21.39 22.14
N TRP A 20 -8.58 20.16 22.12
CA TRP A 20 -9.64 19.76 21.18
C TRP A 20 -11.00 20.34 21.57
N LEU A 21 -11.36 20.29 22.85
CA LEU A 21 -12.63 20.85 23.34
C LEU A 21 -12.70 22.38 23.14
N ASP A 22 -11.58 23.06 23.34
CA ASP A 22 -11.46 24.52 23.19
C ASP A 22 -11.54 24.95 21.71
N HIS A 23 -11.10 24.10 20.78
CA HIS A 23 -11.14 24.39 19.34
C HIS A 23 -12.55 24.24 18.74
N PHE A 24 -13.37 23.34 19.28
CA PHE A 24 -14.73 23.11 18.77
C PHE A 24 -15.82 24.01 19.38
N THR A 25 -15.57 24.63 20.54
CA THR A 25 -16.61 25.37 21.29
C THR A 25 -16.43 26.88 21.35
N GLY A 26 -15.24 27.41 21.06
CA GLY A 26 -15.07 28.85 20.86
C GLY A 26 -15.39 29.75 22.06
N GLN A 27 -15.11 29.30 23.30
CA GLN A 27 -14.62 30.05 24.48
C GLN A 27 -15.22 29.56 25.82
N GLY A 28 -14.34 29.40 26.82
CA GLY A 28 -14.49 29.79 28.24
C GLY A 28 -15.81 29.53 28.99
N ILE A 29 -15.66 28.87 30.15
CA ILE A 29 -16.54 28.88 31.35
C ILE A 29 -17.80 29.76 31.23
N GLY A 30 -18.99 29.16 31.10
CA GLY A 30 -20.26 29.88 31.27
C GLY A 30 -21.50 29.14 30.79
N ASP A 31 -22.58 29.27 31.57
CA ASP A 31 -23.85 28.58 31.42
C ASP A 31 -24.61 28.94 30.12
N GLY A 32 -24.81 27.96 29.22
CA GLY A 32 -25.99 27.91 28.35
C GLY A 32 -25.81 28.10 26.84
N TYR A 33 -26.25 27.06 26.12
CA TYR A 33 -26.93 27.00 24.81
C TYR A 33 -26.17 26.73 23.50
N GLU A 34 -26.79 25.77 22.77
CA GLU A 34 -26.63 25.35 21.36
C GLU A 34 -25.39 24.51 21.02
N GLY A 35 -25.35 23.30 21.56
CA GLY A 35 -24.48 22.23 21.09
C GLY A 35 -24.85 21.82 19.66
N ILE A 36 -23.81 21.58 18.85
CA ILE A 36 -23.85 20.97 17.52
C ILE A 36 -24.92 19.88 17.50
N THR A 37 -25.93 20.05 16.65
CA THR A 37 -27.05 19.12 16.59
C THR A 37 -26.62 17.81 15.92
N ALA A 38 -27.40 16.74 16.10
CA ALA A 38 -27.18 15.49 15.37
C ALA A 38 -27.17 15.70 13.84
N GLU A 39 -27.91 16.68 13.34
CA GLU A 39 -27.91 17.06 11.92
C GLU A 39 -26.62 17.77 11.49
N GLU A 40 -26.01 18.60 12.34
CA GLU A 40 -24.67 19.14 12.06
C GLU A 40 -23.60 18.04 12.06
N VAL A 41 -23.67 17.08 12.98
CA VAL A 41 -22.75 15.92 13.00
C VAL A 41 -22.90 15.09 11.73
N GLU A 42 -24.13 14.83 11.28
CA GLU A 42 -24.38 14.13 10.01
C GLU A 42 -23.89 14.93 8.79
N LYS A 43 -24.01 16.26 8.80
CA LYS A 43 -23.45 17.12 7.73
C LYS A 43 -21.93 17.07 7.71
N ILE A 44 -21.26 17.08 8.86
CA ILE A 44 -19.79 16.96 8.95
C ILE A 44 -19.34 15.58 8.44
N ILE A 45 -20.03 14.50 8.81
CA ILE A 45 -19.75 13.15 8.30
C ILE A 45 -20.01 13.06 6.79
N ALA A 46 -21.12 13.63 6.31
CA ALA A 46 -21.48 13.65 4.89
C ALA A 46 -20.57 14.55 4.05
N SER A 47 -19.98 15.60 4.64
CA SER A 47 -19.00 16.47 3.98
C SER A 47 -17.72 15.71 3.64
N GLY A 48 -17.42 14.63 4.36
CA GLY A 48 -16.22 13.85 4.19
C GLY A 48 -14.96 14.52 4.75
N GLU A 49 -15.05 15.71 5.36
CA GLU A 49 -13.88 16.43 5.89
C GLU A 49 -13.13 15.63 6.95
N LEU A 50 -13.85 15.00 7.89
CA LEU A 50 -13.25 14.16 8.93
C LEU A 50 -12.54 12.92 8.36
N MET A 51 -13.11 12.36 7.29
CA MET A 51 -12.51 11.20 6.60
C MET A 51 -11.33 11.63 5.74
N ALA A 52 -11.37 12.82 5.12
CA ALA A 52 -10.27 13.37 4.35
C ALA A 52 -9.07 13.74 5.24
N GLU A 53 -9.31 14.29 6.42
CA GLU A 53 -8.27 14.55 7.43
C GLU A 53 -7.73 13.24 8.03
N ALA A 54 -8.59 12.29 8.42
CA ALA A 54 -8.15 11.00 8.95
C ALA A 54 -7.38 10.18 7.89
N GLU A 55 -7.80 10.24 6.63
CA GLU A 55 -7.09 9.62 5.50
C GLU A 55 -5.79 10.36 5.23
N GLN A 56 -5.73 11.70 5.30
CA GLN A 56 -4.46 12.44 5.26
C GLN A 56 -3.51 12.07 6.41
N ILE A 57 -4.02 11.86 7.63
CA ILE A 57 -3.22 11.47 8.80
C ILE A 57 -2.69 10.04 8.67
N ILE A 58 -3.51 9.10 8.19
CA ILE A 58 -3.09 7.71 7.93
C ILE A 58 -2.09 7.66 6.76
N GLN A 59 -2.27 8.49 5.74
CA GLN A 59 -1.34 8.63 4.62
C GLN A 59 -0.04 9.32 5.06
N ALA A 60 -0.07 10.27 5.99
CA ALA A 60 1.13 11.01 6.42
C ALA A 60 2.24 10.14 7.04
N THR A 61 1.94 8.92 7.50
CA THR A 61 2.95 8.03 8.09
C THR A 61 2.84 6.61 7.57
N TYR A 62 3.75 6.20 6.69
CA TYR A 62 3.96 4.78 6.41
C TYR A 62 4.37 4.06 7.70
N GLU A 63 3.77 2.91 7.96
CA GLU A 63 4.17 2.08 9.09
C GLU A 63 5.55 1.47 8.78
N THR A 64 6.54 1.73 9.63
CA THR A 64 7.83 1.05 9.57
C THR A 64 7.82 -0.10 10.58
N LYS A 65 7.91 -1.33 10.09
CA LYS A 65 8.07 -2.53 10.93
C LYS A 65 9.53 -2.95 10.95
N PHE A 66 9.96 -3.42 12.11
CA PHE A 66 11.34 -3.86 12.31
C PHE A 66 11.40 -5.35 12.64
N LEU A 67 12.22 -6.08 11.88
CA LEU A 67 12.58 -7.45 12.15
C LEU A 67 14.07 -7.62 11.89
N GLN A 68 14.85 -7.64 12.98
CA GLN A 68 16.31 -7.66 12.90
C GLN A 68 16.81 -8.90 12.11
N CYS A 69 17.72 -8.64 11.19
CA CYS A 69 18.45 -9.60 10.39
C CYS A 69 19.27 -10.51 11.31
N ASN A 70 19.56 -11.72 10.85
CA ASN A 70 20.41 -12.65 11.56
C ASN A 70 21.79 -12.01 11.85
N PRO A 71 22.33 -12.12 13.09
CA PRO A 71 23.61 -11.50 13.48
C PRO A 71 24.83 -11.95 12.67
N THR A 72 24.72 -13.00 11.87
CA THR A 72 25.79 -13.47 10.97
C THR A 72 25.81 -12.75 9.60
N ASN A 73 24.84 -11.86 9.33
CA ASN A 73 24.66 -11.20 8.03
C ASN A 73 24.85 -9.68 8.07
N TYR A 74 25.19 -9.11 9.22
CA TYR A 74 25.48 -7.68 9.37
C TYR A 74 26.58 -7.49 10.43
N THR A 75 27.15 -6.29 10.49
CA THR A 75 28.12 -5.95 11.53
C THR A 75 27.52 -4.93 12.49
N ARG A 76 27.60 -5.21 13.80
CA ARG A 76 27.12 -4.27 14.82
C ARG A 76 27.95 -2.98 14.80
N GLY A 77 27.28 -1.83 14.85
CA GLY A 77 27.88 -0.52 14.74
C GLY A 77 28.36 -0.18 13.33
N ARG A 78 28.96 1.01 13.20
CA ARG A 78 29.52 1.56 11.95
C ARG A 78 31.02 1.84 12.02
N GLY A 79 31.69 1.32 13.04
CA GLY A 79 33.12 1.56 13.27
C GLY A 79 33.46 3.05 13.45
N GLY A 80 32.59 3.81 14.11
CA GLY A 80 32.76 5.25 14.34
C GLY A 80 32.31 6.15 13.19
N ASN A 81 31.83 5.60 12.07
CA ASN A 81 31.32 6.39 10.96
C ASN A 81 29.85 6.81 11.17
N SER A 82 29.48 7.97 10.65
CA SER A 82 28.10 8.42 10.49
C SER A 82 27.51 7.93 9.15
N VAL A 83 26.18 7.86 9.10
CA VAL A 83 25.45 7.70 7.83
C VAL A 83 25.63 8.97 7.00
N GLN A 84 26.07 8.81 5.76
CA GLN A 84 26.38 9.89 4.82
C GLN A 84 25.76 9.66 3.44
N TRP A 85 25.36 8.41 3.13
CA TRP A 85 24.90 8.01 1.81
C TRP A 85 23.65 7.14 1.91
N LEU A 86 22.81 7.18 0.87
CA LEU A 86 21.76 6.19 0.64
C LEU A 86 22.12 5.40 -0.61
N VAL A 87 21.98 4.08 -0.57
CA VAL A 87 22.25 3.21 -1.73
C VAL A 87 20.97 2.50 -2.12
N ILE A 88 20.50 2.78 -3.34
CA ILE A 88 19.28 2.21 -3.90
C ILE A 88 19.63 0.90 -4.63
N HIS A 89 18.85 -0.13 -4.33
CA HIS A 89 18.94 -1.48 -4.90
C HIS A 89 17.58 -1.95 -5.40
N TYR A 90 17.60 -3.14 -6.01
CA TYR A 90 16.41 -3.94 -6.23
C TYR A 90 16.73 -5.40 -5.95
N THR A 91 15.74 -6.15 -5.48
CA THR A 91 15.95 -7.56 -5.14
C THR A 91 16.10 -8.46 -6.37
N ALA A 92 15.69 -7.98 -7.54
CA ALA A 92 15.54 -8.78 -8.76
C ALA A 92 14.67 -10.04 -8.56
N GLY A 93 13.83 -10.04 -7.53
CA GLY A 93 13.05 -11.21 -7.13
C GLY A 93 11.85 -11.45 -8.04
N ALA A 94 11.45 -12.72 -8.21
CA ALA A 94 10.34 -13.11 -9.08
C ALA A 94 8.94 -12.66 -8.61
N LYS A 95 8.82 -11.98 -7.45
CA LYS A 95 7.55 -11.50 -6.88
C LYS A 95 7.61 -10.00 -6.60
N THR A 96 6.82 -9.25 -7.37
CA THR A 96 6.29 -7.93 -7.04
C THR A 96 4.89 -8.12 -6.46
N SER A 97 4.76 -8.12 -5.13
CA SER A 97 3.44 -8.15 -4.48
C SER A 97 3.52 -7.67 -3.04
N ASP A 98 2.37 -7.25 -2.52
CA ASP A 98 2.12 -7.03 -1.11
C ASP A 98 2.69 -8.22 -0.28
N GLY A 99 3.47 -7.90 0.75
CA GLY A 99 4.21 -8.86 1.59
C GLY A 99 5.62 -9.25 1.11
N ALA A 100 6.09 -8.81 -0.07
CA ALA A 100 7.45 -9.14 -0.53
C ALA A 100 8.55 -8.54 0.38
N ALA A 101 8.32 -7.33 0.90
CA ALA A 101 9.24 -6.69 1.84
C ALA A 101 9.33 -7.45 3.18
N GLU A 102 8.18 -7.87 3.72
CA GLU A 102 8.11 -8.73 4.92
C GLU A 102 8.86 -10.05 4.70
N ALA A 103 8.60 -10.72 3.58
CA ALA A 103 9.20 -12.00 3.26
C ALA A 103 10.73 -11.92 3.18
N ASN A 104 11.28 -10.82 2.63
CA ASN A 104 12.72 -10.58 2.64
C ASN A 104 13.26 -10.37 4.06
N CYS A 105 12.60 -9.55 4.88
CA CYS A 105 12.98 -9.39 6.29
C CYS A 105 12.97 -10.72 7.06
N ILE A 106 11.93 -11.54 6.88
CA ILE A 106 11.83 -12.87 7.49
C ILE A 106 12.96 -13.77 7.00
N TYR A 107 13.25 -13.78 5.70
CA TYR A 107 14.34 -14.57 5.12
C TYR A 107 15.71 -14.17 5.72
N PHE A 108 16.04 -12.88 5.72
CA PHE A 108 17.32 -12.39 6.26
C PHE A 108 17.40 -12.48 7.79
N GLY A 109 16.28 -12.50 8.51
CA GLY A 109 16.21 -12.78 9.94
C GLY A 109 16.41 -14.25 10.30
N ARG A 110 15.90 -15.16 9.45
CA ARG A 110 15.97 -16.61 9.66
C ARG A 110 17.32 -17.21 9.22
N GLU A 111 17.75 -16.91 8.00
CA GLU A 111 18.92 -17.57 7.40
C GLU A 111 20.23 -16.98 7.92
N ALA A 112 21.23 -17.84 8.12
CA ALA A 112 22.55 -17.46 8.62
C ALA A 112 23.62 -17.55 7.52
N ASN A 113 24.71 -16.79 7.67
CA ASN A 113 25.91 -16.83 6.82
C ASN A 113 25.63 -16.56 5.33
N LEU A 114 24.67 -15.71 5.01
CA LEU A 114 24.33 -15.30 3.65
C LEU A 114 25.39 -14.41 3.01
N GLY A 115 26.19 -13.71 3.83
CA GLY A 115 27.18 -12.75 3.32
C GLY A 115 26.56 -11.49 2.69
N ALA A 116 25.28 -11.23 2.95
CA ALA A 116 24.56 -10.06 2.45
C ALA A 116 23.42 -9.67 3.41
N SER A 117 23.04 -8.39 3.38
CA SER A 117 21.85 -7.83 4.05
C SER A 117 21.58 -6.42 3.55
N ALA A 118 20.39 -5.89 3.80
CA ALA A 118 20.03 -4.49 3.56
C ALA A 118 19.33 -3.91 4.79
N HIS A 119 19.26 -2.58 4.90
CA HIS A 119 18.60 -1.95 6.04
C HIS A 119 17.09 -1.95 5.85
N TYR A 120 16.62 -1.66 4.64
CA TYR A 120 15.20 -1.56 4.34
C TYR A 120 14.82 -2.37 3.11
N PHE A 121 13.63 -2.95 3.16
CA PHE A 121 12.92 -3.53 2.03
C PHE A 121 11.60 -2.76 1.82
N VAL A 122 11.35 -2.37 0.58
CA VAL A 122 10.14 -1.63 0.17
C VAL A 122 9.42 -2.36 -0.96
N CYS A 123 8.09 -2.37 -0.97
CA CYS A 123 7.27 -2.96 -2.03
C CYS A 123 6.13 -1.99 -2.39
N ASP A 124 5.04 -2.46 -2.99
CA ASP A 124 3.85 -1.68 -3.33
C ASP A 124 2.82 -1.59 -2.17
N GLY A 125 3.06 -2.28 -1.04
CA GLY A 125 2.25 -2.19 0.18
C GLY A 125 2.57 -0.96 1.06
N TYR A 126 1.75 -0.69 2.08
CA TYR A 126 1.90 0.49 2.95
C TYR A 126 2.98 0.34 4.05
N THR A 127 3.54 -0.85 4.22
CA THR A 127 4.53 -1.13 5.27
C THR A 127 5.93 -1.10 4.69
N ILE A 128 6.81 -0.30 5.30
CA ILE A 128 8.26 -0.35 5.08
C ILE A 128 8.84 -1.34 6.09
N TRP A 129 9.68 -2.27 5.62
CA TRP A 129 10.28 -3.27 6.48
C TRP A 129 11.76 -2.99 6.70
N GLN A 130 12.14 -2.75 7.95
CA GLN A 130 13.53 -2.60 8.36
C GLN A 130 14.10 -3.96 8.79
N SER A 131 15.21 -4.36 8.17
CA SER A 131 15.91 -5.62 8.47
C SER A 131 17.20 -5.39 9.26
N VAL A 132 17.89 -4.26 9.09
CA VAL A 132 19.07 -3.94 9.89
C VAL A 132 18.87 -2.58 10.53
N SER A 133 19.10 -2.50 11.85
CA SER A 133 19.13 -1.23 12.58
C SER A 133 20.04 -0.22 11.85
N GLU A 134 19.60 1.03 11.71
CA GLU A 134 20.43 2.06 11.06
C GLU A 134 21.70 2.37 11.86
N GLY A 135 21.81 1.96 13.13
CA GLY A 135 23.04 2.05 13.91
C GLY A 135 24.10 1.00 13.53
N ASP A 136 23.71 -0.04 12.80
CA ASP A 136 24.54 -1.16 12.40
C ASP A 136 24.88 -1.12 10.91
N THR A 137 25.88 -1.88 10.49
CA THR A 137 26.35 -1.94 9.10
C THR A 137 25.76 -3.15 8.38
N ALA A 138 24.77 -2.93 7.50
CA ALA A 138 24.31 -3.95 6.56
C ALA A 138 25.33 -4.20 5.43
N TRP A 139 25.35 -5.41 4.87
CA TRP A 139 26.30 -5.85 3.85
C TRP A 139 25.65 -5.83 2.46
N HIS A 140 25.41 -4.64 1.90
CA HIS A 140 24.61 -4.50 0.68
C HIS A 140 25.38 -4.05 -0.57
N ALA A 141 26.42 -3.21 -0.44
CA ALA A 141 27.04 -2.51 -1.56
C ALA A 141 28.28 -3.20 -2.16
N GLY A 142 28.69 -4.37 -1.64
CA GLY A 142 29.95 -5.01 -2.03
C GLY A 142 31.20 -4.13 -1.85
N ASN A 143 31.08 -3.05 -1.08
CA ASN A 143 32.12 -2.08 -0.80
C ASN A 143 32.01 -1.71 0.69
N TRP A 144 33.01 -2.12 1.48
CA TRP A 144 32.97 -1.99 2.92
C TRP A 144 32.91 -0.52 3.39
N ALA A 145 33.66 0.35 2.73
CA ALA A 145 33.68 1.77 3.08
C ALA A 145 32.31 2.44 2.85
N ILE A 146 31.60 2.04 1.78
CA ILE A 146 30.23 2.48 1.52
C ILE A 146 29.28 1.86 2.54
N ASN A 147 29.30 0.54 2.75
CA ASN A 147 28.43 -0.14 3.72
C ASN A 147 28.44 0.54 5.09
N GLN A 148 29.62 0.87 5.62
CA GLN A 148 29.75 1.53 6.93
C GLN A 148 29.10 2.92 6.99
N ARG A 149 29.03 3.62 5.85
CA ARG A 149 28.57 5.02 5.73
C ARG A 149 27.21 5.16 5.07
N SER A 150 26.52 4.05 4.78
CA SER A 150 25.29 4.11 4.02
C SER A 150 24.14 3.30 4.59
N ILE A 151 22.93 3.71 4.21
CA ILE A 151 21.71 2.92 4.33
C ILE A 151 21.39 2.31 2.96
N GLY A 152 21.44 0.99 2.87
CA GLY A 152 20.97 0.22 1.73
C GLY A 152 19.46 -0.01 1.75
N ILE A 153 18.78 0.37 0.68
CA ILE A 153 17.32 0.24 0.48
C ILE A 153 17.07 -0.66 -0.73
N GLU A 154 16.37 -1.77 -0.51
CA GLU A 154 15.99 -2.75 -1.53
C GLU A 154 14.54 -2.54 -1.97
N VAL A 155 14.33 -2.19 -3.25
CA VAL A 155 13.00 -2.24 -3.84
C VAL A 155 12.69 -3.69 -4.26
N CYS A 156 11.66 -4.28 -3.66
CA CYS A 156 11.26 -5.67 -3.87
C CYS A 156 10.51 -5.85 -5.18
N THR A 157 11.25 -5.93 -6.28
CA THR A 157 10.68 -5.99 -7.62
C THR A 157 11.51 -6.83 -8.60
N ALA A 158 10.82 -7.39 -9.60
CA ALA A 158 11.42 -8.16 -10.69
C ALA A 158 11.90 -7.26 -11.84
N GLY A 159 11.45 -6.00 -11.89
CA GLY A 159 11.55 -5.14 -13.07
C GLY A 159 11.87 -3.69 -12.76
N ALA A 160 11.50 -2.81 -13.67
CA ALA A 160 11.49 -1.37 -13.39
C ALA A 160 10.47 -1.06 -12.29
N PHE A 161 10.75 -0.04 -11.49
CA PHE A 161 9.93 0.32 -10.35
C PHE A 161 8.60 0.90 -10.84
N THR A 162 7.52 0.44 -10.23
CA THR A 162 6.17 0.98 -10.39
C THR A 162 6.06 2.34 -9.68
N ASP A 163 5.05 3.13 -10.02
CA ASP A 163 4.84 4.42 -9.36
C ASP A 163 4.59 4.26 -7.85
N ALA A 164 3.92 3.20 -7.43
CA ALA A 164 3.69 2.89 -6.02
C ALA A 164 5.00 2.60 -5.28
N GLU A 165 5.89 1.80 -5.86
CA GLU A 165 7.22 1.52 -5.30
C GLU A 165 8.08 2.79 -5.26
N ILE A 166 8.02 3.63 -6.31
CA ILE A 166 8.75 4.90 -6.35
C ILE A 166 8.22 5.86 -5.29
N GLU A 167 6.92 5.93 -5.05
CA GLU A 167 6.32 6.78 -4.01
C GLU A 167 6.82 6.38 -2.61
N ARG A 168 6.81 5.08 -2.30
CA ARG A 168 7.28 4.55 -1.01
C ARG A 168 8.78 4.73 -0.83
N LEU A 169 9.54 4.48 -1.91
CA LEU A 169 10.96 4.76 -1.94
C LEU A 169 11.23 6.25 -1.74
N THR A 170 10.46 7.14 -2.36
CA THR A 170 10.58 8.60 -2.25
C THR A 170 10.39 9.02 -0.80
N TRP A 171 9.32 8.56 -0.15
CA TRP A 171 9.07 8.89 1.25
C TRP A 171 10.23 8.43 2.14
N LEU A 172 10.68 7.18 1.99
CA LEU A 172 11.77 6.64 2.81
C LEU A 172 13.08 7.40 2.58
N VAL A 173 13.44 7.63 1.32
CA VAL A 173 14.66 8.36 0.94
C VAL A 173 14.64 9.77 1.52
N GLN A 174 13.54 10.52 1.35
CA GLN A 174 13.45 11.89 1.85
C GLN A 174 13.45 11.96 3.39
N ASN A 175 12.80 11.01 4.08
CA ASN A 175 12.85 10.94 5.54
C ASN A 175 14.27 10.64 6.05
N LEU A 176 14.98 9.70 5.41
CA LEU A 176 16.37 9.39 5.76
C LEU A 176 17.31 10.56 5.42
N MET A 177 17.09 11.24 4.30
CA MET A 177 17.83 12.45 3.94
C MET A 177 17.65 13.55 4.99
N ALA A 178 16.41 13.83 5.40
CA ALA A 178 16.11 14.81 6.43
C ALA A 178 16.72 14.42 7.79
N LYS A 179 16.58 13.14 8.19
CA LYS A 179 17.07 12.62 9.47
C LYS A 179 18.59 12.70 9.61
N TYR A 180 19.33 12.43 8.53
CA TYR A 180 20.79 12.36 8.55
C TYR A 180 21.49 13.54 7.88
N GLY A 181 20.74 14.50 7.33
CA GLY A 181 21.30 15.64 6.59
C GLY A 181 22.00 15.22 5.29
N ILE A 182 21.48 14.21 4.59
CA ILE A 182 22.08 13.67 3.36
C ILE A 182 21.62 14.51 2.15
N ALA A 183 22.57 15.04 1.40
CA ALA A 183 22.30 15.78 0.16
C ALA A 183 21.84 14.84 -0.96
N ALA A 184 21.14 15.38 -1.95
CA ALA A 184 20.59 14.58 -3.05
C ALA A 184 21.67 13.79 -3.81
N ASP A 185 22.83 14.40 -4.07
CA ASP A 185 23.98 13.77 -4.74
C ASP A 185 24.66 12.65 -3.93
N HIS A 186 24.27 12.47 -2.67
CA HIS A 186 24.66 11.34 -1.83
C HIS A 186 23.63 10.18 -1.84
N VAL A 187 22.60 10.26 -2.68
CA VAL A 187 21.69 9.16 -2.99
C VAL A 187 22.18 8.49 -4.27
N ILE A 188 22.73 7.29 -4.15
CA ILE A 188 23.44 6.61 -5.24
C ILE A 188 22.82 5.23 -5.52
N ARG A 189 23.15 4.63 -6.65
CA ARG A 189 22.83 3.23 -6.97
C ARG A 189 23.91 2.30 -6.41
N HIS A 190 23.61 1.02 -6.22
CA HIS A 190 24.65 0.02 -6.03
C HIS A 190 25.68 0.04 -7.18
N TYR A 191 25.21 0.28 -8.41
CA TYR A 191 26.07 0.48 -9.58
C TYR A 191 27.13 1.57 -9.35
N ASP A 192 26.78 2.69 -8.73
CA ASP A 192 27.74 3.77 -8.46
C ASP A 192 28.74 3.40 -7.35
N ALA A 193 28.34 2.49 -6.44
CA ALA A 193 29.19 2.04 -5.33
C ALA A 193 30.27 1.02 -5.73
N ASN A 194 29.99 0.16 -6.71
CA ASN A 194 30.92 -0.92 -7.11
C ASN A 194 30.81 -1.42 -8.57
N GLY A 195 29.95 -0.83 -9.40
CA GLY A 195 29.73 -1.25 -10.80
C GLY A 195 28.75 -2.41 -11.01
N LYS A 196 28.16 -3.00 -9.95
CA LYS A 196 27.12 -4.02 -10.09
C LYS A 196 25.92 -3.44 -10.83
N HIS A 197 25.39 -4.15 -11.83
CA HIS A 197 24.17 -3.78 -12.54
C HIS A 197 22.92 -3.83 -11.63
N CYS A 198 22.82 -2.90 -10.69
CA CYS A 198 21.81 -2.83 -9.66
C CYS A 198 21.55 -1.36 -9.27
N PRO A 199 20.30 -0.89 -9.33
CA PRO A 199 19.15 -1.58 -9.89
C PRO A 199 19.22 -1.60 -11.43
N ALA A 200 19.13 -2.78 -12.05
CA ALA A 200 19.51 -2.99 -13.45
C ALA A 200 18.80 -2.04 -14.44
N HIS A 201 17.52 -1.75 -14.21
CA HIS A 201 16.69 -0.87 -15.04
C HIS A 201 17.04 0.63 -14.92
N TYR A 202 17.91 0.98 -13.99
CA TYR A 202 18.35 2.36 -13.74
C TYR A 202 19.86 2.48 -13.79
N VAL A 203 20.59 1.51 -14.37
CA VAL A 203 21.98 1.77 -14.78
C VAL A 203 22.02 2.76 -15.95
N ASP A 204 20.98 2.73 -16.79
CA ASP A 204 20.71 3.77 -17.79
C ASP A 204 20.65 5.16 -17.14
N ALA A 205 21.49 6.07 -17.62
CA ALA A 205 21.69 7.38 -17.01
C ALA A 205 20.44 8.27 -17.08
N ALA A 206 19.62 8.16 -18.13
CA ALA A 206 18.41 8.96 -18.27
C ALA A 206 17.33 8.49 -17.29
N ARG A 207 17.12 7.17 -17.21
CA ARG A 207 16.18 6.56 -16.25
C ARG A 207 16.60 6.81 -14.80
N TRP A 208 17.90 6.75 -14.51
CA TRP A 208 18.41 7.11 -13.19
C TRP A 208 18.15 8.57 -12.86
N LYS A 209 18.47 9.49 -13.79
CA LYS A 209 18.25 10.92 -13.56
C LYS A 209 16.79 11.23 -13.24
N GLU A 210 15.85 10.61 -13.95
CA GLU A 210 14.42 10.75 -13.68
C GLU A 210 14.03 10.22 -12.30
N LEU A 211 14.42 8.99 -11.97
CA LEU A 211 14.14 8.39 -10.66
C LEU A 211 14.78 9.18 -9.52
N HIS A 212 16.06 9.50 -9.65
CA HIS A 212 16.84 10.26 -8.67
C HIS A 212 16.18 11.60 -8.39
N THR A 213 15.75 12.33 -9.43
CA THR A 213 15.01 13.58 -9.25
C THR A 213 13.73 13.34 -8.43
N ARG A 214 12.91 12.36 -8.82
CA ARG A 214 11.66 12.04 -8.10
C ARG A 214 11.89 11.71 -6.62
N ILE A 215 12.89 10.89 -6.30
CA ILE A 215 13.13 10.43 -4.93
C ILE A 215 13.88 11.46 -4.06
N THR A 216 14.53 12.48 -4.62
CA THR A 216 15.37 13.43 -3.86
C THR A 216 14.87 14.88 -3.82
N THR A 217 14.08 15.35 -4.78
CA THR A 217 13.76 16.80 -4.91
C THR A 217 12.33 17.18 -4.54
N GLY A 218 11.52 16.27 -4.01
CA GLY A 218 10.18 16.59 -3.51
C GLY A 218 10.23 17.24 -2.12
N LYS A 219 9.25 18.10 -1.79
CA LYS A 219 8.77 18.16 -0.40
C LYS A 219 8.37 16.72 -0.03
N ALA A 220 8.57 16.28 1.22
CA ALA A 220 7.99 15.03 1.70
C ALA A 220 6.52 14.98 1.28
N SER A 221 6.22 14.25 0.21
CA SER A 221 4.87 14.20 -0.32
C SER A 221 4.05 13.50 0.74
N ALA A 222 2.98 14.14 1.21
CA ALA A 222 1.84 13.36 1.68
C ALA A 222 1.47 12.41 0.54
N PRO A 223 1.23 11.11 0.80
CA PRO A 223 0.97 10.16 -0.27
C PRO A 223 -0.17 10.66 -1.16
N GLN A 224 0.05 10.58 -2.46
CA GLN A 224 -0.99 10.77 -3.45
C GLN A 224 -1.24 9.41 -4.10
N PRO A 225 -2.51 8.97 -4.23
CA PRO A 225 -2.80 7.65 -4.77
C PRO A 225 -2.09 7.42 -6.11
N ALA A 226 -1.20 6.43 -6.17
CA ALA A 226 -0.49 6.10 -7.38
C ALA A 226 -1.45 5.67 -8.52
N PRO A 227 -1.24 6.12 -9.77
CA PRO A 227 -1.99 5.65 -10.94
C PRO A 227 -1.55 4.23 -11.32
N SER A 228 -2.50 3.33 -11.55
CA SER A 228 -2.19 1.92 -11.87
C SER A 228 -1.86 1.72 -13.35
N LYS A 229 -0.70 1.10 -13.65
CA LYS A 229 -0.33 0.55 -14.97
C LYS A 229 0.17 -0.91 -14.82
N PRO A 230 0.16 -1.71 -15.92
CA PRO A 230 -0.37 -3.07 -15.91
C PRO A 230 0.72 -4.15 -16.00
N THR A 231 0.46 -5.32 -15.39
CA THR A 231 1.34 -6.49 -15.47
C THR A 231 0.76 -7.57 -16.41
N PRO A 232 1.59 -8.33 -17.16
CA PRO A 232 1.17 -9.17 -18.29
C PRO A 232 0.41 -10.44 -17.90
N ALA A 233 -0.35 -10.97 -18.87
CA ALA A 233 -1.24 -12.12 -18.73
C ALA A 233 -0.50 -13.45 -18.46
N PRO A 234 -0.93 -14.24 -17.45
CA PRO A 234 -0.65 -15.66 -17.38
C PRO A 234 -1.65 -16.46 -18.24
N SER A 235 -1.15 -17.56 -18.78
CA SER A 235 -1.77 -18.46 -19.75
C SER A 235 -3.08 -19.11 -19.26
N LYS A 236 -4.00 -19.24 -20.22
CA LYS A 236 -5.34 -19.83 -20.16
C LYS A 236 -5.35 -21.29 -19.67
N PRO A 237 -6.30 -21.65 -18.77
CA PRO A 237 -7.00 -22.92 -18.85
C PRO A 237 -8.36 -22.71 -19.53
N ALA A 238 -8.66 -23.56 -20.51
CA ALA A 238 -9.93 -23.56 -21.22
C ALA A 238 -11.00 -24.34 -20.45
N VAL A 239 -12.17 -23.72 -20.21
CA VAL A 239 -13.49 -24.37 -20.38
C VAL A 239 -14.51 -23.30 -20.78
N SER A 240 -15.30 -23.61 -21.81
CA SER A 240 -16.33 -22.79 -22.46
C SER A 240 -17.74 -23.00 -21.90
N ASN A 241 -18.58 -21.97 -22.08
CA ASN A 241 -20.06 -21.89 -22.03
C ASN A 241 -20.73 -21.66 -20.66
N SER A 242 -21.48 -20.54 -20.54
CA SER A 242 -22.92 -20.61 -20.25
C SER A 242 -23.63 -19.26 -20.37
N THR A 243 -24.87 -19.34 -20.82
CA THR A 243 -25.90 -18.30 -21.00
C THR A 243 -26.01 -17.37 -19.79
N GLU A 244 -26.33 -16.10 -20.05
CA GLU A 244 -26.70 -15.16 -18.98
C GLU A 244 -27.94 -15.67 -18.24
N ARG A 245 -27.96 -15.51 -16.92
CA ARG A 245 -29.09 -15.93 -16.06
C ARG A 245 -29.65 -14.72 -15.34
N THR A 246 -30.97 -14.63 -15.28
CA THR A 246 -31.74 -13.55 -14.63
C THR A 246 -32.94 -14.13 -13.89
N GLY A 247 -33.51 -13.40 -12.92
CA GLY A 247 -34.71 -13.85 -12.21
C GLY A 247 -34.43 -14.99 -11.22
N THR A 248 -33.18 -15.13 -10.78
CA THR A 248 -32.74 -16.22 -9.91
C THR A 248 -32.70 -15.81 -8.44
N GLY A 249 -33.01 -14.55 -8.11
CA GLY A 249 -32.79 -14.00 -6.78
C GLY A 249 -31.31 -13.76 -6.46
N PHE A 250 -30.46 -13.68 -7.48
CA PHE A 250 -29.03 -13.42 -7.36
C PHE A 250 -28.77 -11.98 -6.88
N GLY A 251 -29.57 -11.02 -7.33
CA GLY A 251 -29.38 -9.60 -7.00
C GLY A 251 -29.52 -9.28 -5.52
N GLY A 252 -28.96 -8.15 -5.09
CA GLY A 252 -28.98 -7.70 -3.70
C GLY A 252 -27.68 -7.05 -3.27
N ARG A 253 -27.55 -6.73 -1.98
CA ARG A 253 -26.32 -6.15 -1.43
C ARG A 253 -25.32 -7.26 -1.11
N TYR A 254 -24.08 -7.03 -1.49
CA TYR A 254 -22.95 -7.92 -1.26
C TYR A 254 -21.85 -7.16 -0.55
N ARG A 255 -21.13 -7.82 0.35
CA ARG A 255 -19.93 -7.33 1.03
C ARG A 255 -18.70 -8.02 0.48
N CYS A 256 -17.69 -7.25 0.13
CA CYS A 256 -16.40 -7.74 -0.31
C CYS A 256 -15.61 -8.34 0.86
N THR A 257 -15.02 -9.51 0.67
CA THR A 257 -14.24 -10.23 1.69
C THR A 257 -12.74 -10.10 1.46
N VAL A 258 -12.33 -9.57 0.31
CA VAL A 258 -10.93 -9.45 -0.13
C VAL A 258 -10.59 -8.01 -0.52
N ASN A 259 -9.29 -7.69 -0.52
CA ASN A 259 -8.80 -6.41 -1.03
C ASN A 259 -8.56 -6.47 -2.54
N GLY A 260 -8.83 -5.36 -3.24
CA GLY A 260 -8.52 -5.22 -4.67
C GLY A 260 -9.38 -6.07 -5.61
N LEU A 261 -10.61 -6.42 -5.25
CA LEU A 261 -11.52 -7.18 -6.12
C LEU A 261 -11.92 -6.33 -7.34
N ARG A 262 -11.42 -6.73 -8.52
CA ARG A 262 -11.53 -5.92 -9.74
C ARG A 262 -12.93 -5.92 -10.36
N VAL A 263 -13.40 -4.72 -10.69
CA VAL A 263 -14.60 -4.46 -11.51
C VAL A 263 -14.21 -4.25 -12.96
N ARG A 264 -14.95 -4.82 -13.89
CA ARG A 264 -14.62 -4.88 -15.32
C ARG A 264 -15.76 -4.41 -16.21
N THR A 265 -15.41 -4.04 -17.45
CA THR A 265 -16.36 -3.67 -18.52
C THR A 265 -17.10 -4.85 -19.16
N ALA A 266 -16.63 -6.08 -18.93
CA ALA A 266 -17.25 -7.31 -19.40
C ALA A 266 -17.16 -8.40 -18.31
N PRO A 267 -18.07 -9.39 -18.29
CA PRO A 267 -18.02 -10.54 -17.37
C PRO A 267 -16.95 -11.53 -17.83
N SER A 268 -15.70 -11.08 -17.88
CA SER A 268 -14.54 -11.83 -18.36
C SER A 268 -13.26 -11.20 -17.82
N LEU A 269 -12.22 -12.02 -17.61
CA LEU A 269 -10.86 -11.57 -17.30
C LEU A 269 -10.24 -10.71 -18.41
N SER A 270 -10.75 -10.81 -19.64
CA SER A 270 -10.36 -9.94 -20.77
C SER A 270 -11.04 -8.57 -20.74
N GLY A 271 -12.06 -8.35 -19.89
CA GLY A 271 -12.71 -7.06 -19.73
C GLY A 271 -11.79 -6.04 -19.04
N THR A 272 -11.80 -4.80 -19.52
CA THR A 272 -11.00 -3.70 -18.95
C THR A 272 -11.38 -3.46 -17.49
N VAL A 273 -10.39 -3.35 -16.62
CA VAL A 273 -10.59 -3.01 -15.20
C VAL A 273 -10.94 -1.52 -15.10
N VAL A 274 -12.01 -1.21 -14.37
CA VAL A 274 -12.55 0.16 -14.26
C VAL A 274 -12.80 0.61 -12.83
N ALA A 275 -12.76 -0.31 -11.87
CA ALA A 275 -12.79 -0.02 -10.43
C ALA A 275 -12.31 -1.26 -9.65
N SER A 276 -12.25 -1.15 -8.33
CA SER A 276 -12.04 -2.29 -7.43
C SER A 276 -12.79 -2.10 -6.12
N TYR A 277 -13.18 -3.20 -5.49
CA TYR A 277 -13.68 -3.24 -4.13
C TYR A 277 -12.62 -3.78 -3.16
N ASN A 278 -12.52 -3.17 -1.99
CA ASN A 278 -11.72 -3.62 -0.87
C ASN A 278 -12.58 -4.31 0.18
N LYS A 279 -11.94 -5.07 1.08
CA LYS A 279 -12.62 -5.85 2.10
C LYS A 279 -13.52 -4.94 2.94
N GLY A 280 -14.75 -5.37 3.17
CA GLY A 280 -15.77 -4.62 3.91
C GLY A 280 -16.64 -3.71 3.03
N GLN A 281 -16.17 -3.27 1.87
CA GLN A 281 -16.98 -2.45 0.95
C GLN A 281 -18.15 -3.25 0.40
N THR A 282 -19.25 -2.55 0.11
CA THR A 282 -20.46 -3.18 -0.40
C THR A 282 -20.79 -2.78 -1.83
N VAL A 283 -21.33 -3.73 -2.59
CA VAL A 283 -21.88 -3.52 -3.94
C VAL A 283 -23.31 -4.05 -4.00
N VAL A 284 -24.20 -3.32 -4.67
CA VAL A 284 -25.55 -3.81 -4.96
C VAL A 284 -25.56 -4.39 -6.37
N LEU A 285 -25.75 -5.70 -6.48
CA LEU A 285 -25.78 -6.42 -7.75
C LEU A 285 -27.21 -6.54 -8.28
N ASP A 286 -27.33 -6.49 -9.60
CA ASP A 286 -28.55 -6.83 -10.33
C ASP A 286 -28.87 -8.32 -10.13
N ASP A 287 -30.14 -8.71 -10.33
CA ASP A 287 -30.51 -10.13 -10.46
C ASP A 287 -30.09 -10.70 -11.82
N TRP A 288 -28.77 -10.77 -12.01
CA TRP A 288 -28.10 -11.23 -13.21
C TRP A 288 -26.74 -11.85 -12.84
N TYR A 289 -26.41 -12.99 -13.45
CA TYR A 289 -25.04 -13.52 -13.42
C TYR A 289 -24.66 -14.29 -14.68
N LYS A 290 -23.35 -14.50 -14.86
CA LYS A 290 -22.77 -15.32 -15.93
C LYS A 290 -21.56 -16.09 -15.42
N ILE A 291 -21.41 -17.35 -15.82
CA ILE A 291 -20.20 -18.11 -15.53
C ILE A 291 -19.24 -17.99 -16.72
N ALA A 292 -18.06 -17.44 -16.48
CA ALA A 292 -17.02 -17.25 -17.49
C ALA A 292 -15.65 -17.17 -16.82
N ASP A 293 -14.61 -17.63 -17.52
CA ASP A 293 -13.21 -17.59 -17.06
C ASP A 293 -12.99 -18.21 -15.67
N GLY A 294 -13.80 -19.21 -15.31
CA GLY A 294 -13.72 -19.88 -14.01
C GLY A 294 -14.40 -19.13 -12.86
N TRP A 295 -15.23 -18.11 -13.12
CA TRP A 295 -15.88 -17.31 -12.08
C TRP A 295 -17.38 -17.14 -12.33
N VAL A 296 -18.14 -16.97 -11.25
CA VAL A 296 -19.47 -16.34 -11.30
C VAL A 296 -19.27 -14.82 -11.36
N TRP A 297 -19.70 -14.21 -12.46
CA TRP A 297 -19.71 -12.76 -12.64
C TRP A 297 -21.07 -12.19 -12.27
N GLY A 298 -21.10 -11.27 -11.30
CA GLY A 298 -22.23 -10.41 -11.01
C GLY A 298 -22.17 -9.12 -11.82
N ARG A 299 -23.32 -8.47 -12.02
CA ARG A 299 -23.43 -7.18 -12.72
C ARG A 299 -24.08 -6.14 -11.83
N TYR A 300 -23.69 -4.88 -11.97
CA TYR A 300 -24.43 -3.73 -11.46
C TYR A 300 -24.41 -2.59 -12.46
N THR A 301 -25.34 -1.64 -12.31
CA THR A 301 -25.34 -0.40 -13.07
C THR A 301 -24.78 0.73 -12.21
N GLY A 302 -23.67 1.35 -12.63
CA GLY A 302 -23.03 2.40 -11.85
C GLY A 302 -23.94 3.63 -11.72
N ALA A 303 -24.33 3.98 -10.49
CA ALA A 303 -25.35 5.00 -10.21
C ALA A 303 -25.07 6.36 -10.87
N GLN A 304 -23.81 6.76 -11.00
CA GLN A 304 -23.39 8.03 -11.60
C GLN A 304 -23.14 7.95 -13.11
N SER A 305 -22.84 6.77 -13.64
CA SER A 305 -22.41 6.60 -15.05
C SER A 305 -23.44 5.93 -15.95
N GLY A 306 -24.45 5.26 -15.37
CA GLY A 306 -25.42 4.43 -16.09
C GLY A 306 -24.80 3.19 -16.76
N GLN A 307 -23.49 2.96 -16.59
CA GLN A 307 -22.78 1.88 -17.28
C GLN A 307 -22.93 0.56 -16.52
N LYS A 308 -23.12 -0.52 -17.28
CA LYS A 308 -23.06 -1.88 -16.75
C LYS A 308 -21.62 -2.26 -16.43
N ARG A 309 -21.41 -2.75 -15.21
CA ARG A 309 -20.12 -3.15 -14.66
C ARG A 309 -20.21 -4.56 -14.10
N TYR A 310 -19.11 -5.31 -14.17
CA TYR A 310 -19.07 -6.72 -13.83
C TYR A 310 -18.00 -7.01 -12.80
N VAL A 311 -18.30 -7.84 -11.82
CA VAL A 311 -17.35 -8.21 -10.74
C VAL A 311 -17.44 -9.71 -10.48
N ALA A 312 -16.29 -10.34 -10.24
CA ALA A 312 -16.25 -11.75 -9.87
C ALA A 312 -16.77 -11.92 -8.44
N VAL A 313 -17.86 -12.67 -8.28
CA VAL A 313 -18.46 -12.98 -6.97
C VAL A 313 -17.68 -14.10 -6.30
N GLY A 314 -17.38 -15.15 -7.05
CA GLY A 314 -16.82 -16.37 -6.47
C GLY A 314 -16.70 -17.53 -7.44
N LYS A 315 -16.55 -18.74 -6.89
CA LYS A 315 -16.31 -19.97 -7.65
C LYS A 315 -17.47 -20.32 -8.60
N PRO A 316 -17.24 -21.04 -9.70
CA PRO A 316 -18.25 -21.34 -10.72
C PRO A 316 -19.20 -22.47 -10.30
N THR A 317 -19.62 -22.49 -9.04
CA THR A 317 -20.51 -23.51 -8.45
C THR A 317 -21.99 -23.19 -8.66
N GLY A 318 -22.32 -21.94 -9.02
CA GLY A 318 -23.70 -21.49 -9.24
C GLY A 318 -24.50 -21.17 -7.97
N GLY A 319 -23.86 -21.20 -6.80
CA GLY A 319 -24.46 -20.83 -5.51
C GLY A 319 -23.43 -20.22 -4.55
N PRO A 320 -23.87 -19.54 -3.47
CA PRO A 320 -22.98 -18.86 -2.54
C PRO A 320 -22.04 -19.83 -1.82
N ALA A 321 -20.76 -19.45 -1.67
CA ALA A 321 -19.78 -20.14 -0.85
C ALA A 321 -19.17 -19.21 0.20
N ALA A 322 -18.78 -19.75 1.35
CA ALA A 322 -18.24 -18.96 2.46
C ALA A 322 -16.90 -18.29 2.14
N ASP A 323 -16.17 -18.80 1.13
CA ASP A 323 -14.91 -18.27 0.63
C ASP A 323 -15.06 -17.45 -0.66
N ASP A 324 -16.30 -17.06 -1.01
CA ASP A 324 -16.54 -16.13 -2.12
C ASP A 324 -15.96 -14.74 -1.81
N TYR A 325 -15.57 -14.04 -2.88
CA TYR A 325 -15.05 -12.68 -2.80
C TYR A 325 -16.12 -11.67 -2.44
N LEU A 326 -17.37 -11.97 -2.76
CA LEU A 326 -18.55 -11.19 -2.42
C LEU A 326 -19.56 -12.09 -1.69
N LEU A 327 -19.86 -11.77 -0.43
CA LEU A 327 -20.89 -12.44 0.36
C LEU A 327 -22.15 -11.59 0.41
N LYS A 328 -23.31 -12.19 0.16
CA LYS A 328 -24.60 -11.49 0.23
C LYS A 328 -24.90 -11.07 1.67
N VAL A 329 -25.36 -9.82 1.88
CA VAL A 329 -25.61 -9.20 3.21
C VAL A 329 -26.90 -8.41 3.26
#